data_AF-A0A4Q1R5E7-F1
#
_entry.id   AF-A0A4Q1R5E7-F1
#
_cell.length_a   1.000
_cell.length_b   1.000
_cell.length_c   1.000
_cell.angle_alpha   90.00
_cell.angle_beta   90.00
_cell.angle_gamma   90.00
#
_symmetry.space_group_name_H-M   'P 1'
#
loop_
_entity.id
_entity.type
_entity.pdbx_description
1 polymer ?
#
loop_
_entity_poly.entity_id
_entity_poly.type
_entity_poly.pdbx_seq_one_letter_code
_entity_poly.pdbx_strand_id
1 'polypeptide(L)'
;MLLVIAERYAEGRVGQLLDDEQIGDAVPVVPREHLRMAAVGGVVVLIMAGASVAGLPEAALTALLPVVALVAVIVINRGKVPSPSELTDLVIPR
;
A
#
# COMPACT_ATOMS: atom_id res chain seq x y z
N MET A 1 13.72 13.57 21.47
CA MET A 1 13.21 12.68 20.40
C MET A 1 11.70 12.72 20.28
N LEU A 2 10.91 12.34 21.30
CA LEU A 2 9.44 12.32 21.19
C LEU A 2 8.82 13.68 20.82
N LEU A 3 9.41 14.78 21.30
CA LEU A 3 8.96 16.14 20.97
C LEU A 3 9.18 16.48 19.48
N VAL A 4 10.36 16.13 18.94
CA VAL A 4 10.70 16.29 17.52
C VAL A 4 9.77 15.45 16.63
N ILE A 5 9.48 14.22 17.04
CA ILE A 5 8.53 13.34 16.34
C ILE A 5 7.13 13.97 16.33
N ALA A 6 6.67 14.48 17.48
CA ALA A 6 5.33 15.08 17.59
C ALA A 6 5.21 16.38 16.77
N GLU A 7 6.25 17.20 16.74
CA GLU A 7 6.30 18.44 15.95
C GLU A 7 6.30 18.15 14.45
N ARG A 8 7.19 17.26 13.97
CA ARG A 8 7.25 16.84 12.57
C ARG A 8 5.94 16.16 12.12
N TYR A 9 5.29 15.40 13.01
CA TYR A 9 3.99 14.81 12.73
C TYR A 9 2.87 15.86 12.66
N ALA A 10 2.92 16.90 13.51
CA ALA A 10 2.00 18.03 13.44
C ALA A 10 2.19 18.89 12.17
N GLU A 11 3.40 18.95 11.63
CA GLU A 11 3.71 19.53 10.32
C GLU A 11 3.27 18.65 9.14
N GLY A 12 2.74 17.45 9.42
CA GLY A 12 2.24 16.51 8.43
C GLY A 12 3.32 15.65 7.77
N ARG A 13 4.53 15.57 8.32
CA ARG A 13 5.50 14.54 7.92
C ARG A 13 5.10 13.22 8.55
N VAL A 14 4.85 12.22 7.71
CA VAL A 14 4.49 10.85 8.15
C VAL A 14 5.69 9.89 8.00
N GLY A 15 6.62 10.22 7.10
CA GLY A 15 7.91 9.55 6.92
C GLY A 15 9.09 10.41 7.38
N GLN A 16 10.20 9.75 7.73
CA GLN A 16 11.48 10.38 8.08
C GLN A 16 11.34 11.44 9.21
N LEU A 17 10.73 11.01 10.31
CA LEU A 17 10.43 11.82 11.50
C LEU A 17 11.69 12.21 12.29
N LEU A 18 12.80 11.52 12.02
CA LEU A 18 14.09 11.70 12.64
C LEU A 18 15.13 11.83 11.53
N ASP A 19 16.09 12.73 11.72
CA ASP A 19 17.23 12.88 10.82
C ASP A 19 18.22 11.71 11.04
N ASP A 20 19.06 11.40 10.07
CA ASP A 20 19.90 10.18 10.10
C ASP A 20 20.83 10.11 11.33
N GLU A 21 21.29 11.26 11.85
CA GLU A 21 22.10 11.31 13.07
C GLU A 21 21.29 10.95 14.34
N GLN A 22 19.96 11.06 14.29
CA GLN A 22 19.04 10.76 15.38
C GLN A 22 18.54 9.31 15.37
N ILE A 23 18.79 8.56 14.28
CA ILE A 23 18.37 7.16 14.12
C ILE A 23 19.32 6.18 14.85
N GLY A 24 20.59 6.57 15.06
CA GLY A 24 21.58 5.74 15.76
C GLY A 24 21.86 4.43 15.02
N ASP A 25 22.01 3.32 15.76
CA ASP A 25 22.26 1.99 15.19
C ASP A 25 20.97 1.25 14.75
N ALA A 26 19.83 1.96 14.64
CA ALA A 26 18.58 1.32 14.27
C ALA A 26 18.61 0.82 12.82
N VAL A 27 18.18 -0.43 12.61
CA VAL A 27 18.12 -1.02 11.27
C VAL A 27 17.01 -0.32 10.46
N PRO A 28 17.32 0.27 9.29
CA PRO A 28 16.31 0.91 8.47
C PRO A 28 15.28 -0.13 7.99
N VAL A 29 14.01 0.16 8.22
CA VAL A 29 12.92 -0.63 7.65
C VAL A 29 12.85 -0.29 6.17
N VAL A 30 13.16 -1.25 5.30
CA VAL A 30 12.98 -1.07 3.86
C VAL A 30 11.47 -0.99 3.58
N PRO A 31 10.94 0.14 3.08
CA PRO A 31 9.52 0.27 2.78
C PRO A 31 9.18 -0.65 1.61
N ARG A 32 8.56 -1.79 1.92
CA ARG A 32 8.07 -2.75 0.91
C ARG A 32 6.68 -2.40 0.40
N GLU A 33 6.16 -1.23 0.73
CA GLU A 33 4.80 -0.80 0.38
C GLU A 33 4.60 -0.71 -1.13
N HIS A 34 5.54 -0.10 -1.86
CA HIS A 34 5.50 -0.09 -3.34
C HIS A 34 5.47 -1.50 -3.93
N LEU A 35 6.28 -2.41 -3.39
CA LEU A 35 6.33 -3.80 -3.85
C LEU A 35 5.03 -4.55 -3.54
N ARG A 36 4.42 -4.31 -2.37
CA ARG A 36 3.12 -4.88 -2.00
C ARG A 36 2.00 -4.34 -2.88
N MET A 37 2.01 -3.05 -3.20
CA MET A 37 1.02 -2.45 -4.09
C MET A 37 1.17 -2.95 -5.53
N ALA A 38 2.40 -3.10 -6.03
CA ALA A 38 2.67 -3.74 -7.31
C ALA A 38 2.18 -5.20 -7.33
N ALA A 39 2.37 -5.94 -6.24
CA ALA A 39 1.85 -7.30 -6.11
C ALA A 39 0.31 -7.33 -6.11
N VAL A 40 -0.35 -6.41 -5.41
CA VAL A 40 -1.82 -6.28 -5.44
C VAL A 40 -2.31 -6.03 -6.86
N GLY A 41 -1.77 -5.00 -7.53
CA GLY A 41 -2.14 -4.68 -8.91
C GLY A 41 -1.91 -5.86 -9.86
N GLY A 42 -0.75 -6.51 -9.75
CA GLY A 42 -0.39 -7.67 -10.56
C GLY A 42 -1.35 -8.85 -10.36
N VAL A 43 -1.69 -9.19 -9.12
CA VAL A 43 -2.64 -10.27 -8.81
C VAL A 43 -4.04 -9.95 -9.33
N VAL A 44 -4.52 -8.72 -9.15
CA VAL A 44 -5.83 -8.30 -9.68
C VAL A 44 -5.87 -8.43 -11.20
N VAL A 45 -4.87 -7.87 -11.90
CA VAL A 45 -4.79 -7.95 -13.36
C VAL A 45 -4.77 -9.40 -13.83
N LEU A 46 -3.97 -10.26 -13.19
CA LEU A 46 -3.82 -11.66 -13.58
C LEU A 46 -5.12 -12.46 -13.39
N ILE A 47 -5.83 -12.25 -12.29
CA ILE A 47 -7.14 -12.87 -12.03
C ILE A 47 -8.18 -12.39 -13.04
N MET A 48 -8.26 -11.08 -13.28
CA MET A 48 -9.24 -10.49 -14.19
C MET A 48 -8.98 -10.90 -15.65
N ALA A 49 -7.72 -10.93 -16.07
CA ALA A 49 -7.32 -11.44 -17.38
C ALA A 49 -7.66 -12.93 -17.52
N GLY A 50 -7.39 -13.75 -16.51
CA GLY A 50 -7.76 -15.16 -16.49
C GLY A 50 -9.27 -15.38 -16.59
N ALA A 51 -10.06 -14.58 -15.86
CA ALA A 51 -11.52 -14.60 -15.92
C ALA A 51 -12.05 -14.20 -17.31
N SER A 52 -11.45 -13.19 -17.94
CA SER A 52 -11.78 -12.78 -19.30
C SER A 52 -11.47 -13.87 -20.32
N VAL A 53 -10.30 -14.51 -20.24
CA VAL A 53 -9.93 -15.65 -21.11
C VAL A 53 -10.83 -16.86 -20.88
N ALA A 54 -11.32 -17.06 -19.66
CA ALA A 54 -12.32 -18.09 -19.33
C ALA A 54 -13.73 -17.79 -19.87
N GLY A 55 -13.93 -16.64 -20.52
CA GLY A 55 -15.19 -16.29 -21.18
C GLY A 55 -16.23 -15.67 -20.25
N LEU A 56 -15.84 -15.11 -19.10
CA LEU A 56 -16.79 -14.38 -18.26
C LEU A 56 -17.35 -13.16 -19.01
N PRO A 57 -18.67 -12.92 -18.92
CA PRO A 57 -19.27 -11.75 -19.53
C PRO A 57 -18.79 -10.48 -18.83
N GLU A 58 -18.73 -9.38 -19.58
CA GLU A 58 -18.20 -8.09 -19.09
C GLU A 58 -18.93 -7.59 -17.83
N ALA A 59 -20.24 -7.78 -17.76
CA ALA A 59 -21.02 -7.44 -16.57
C ALA A 59 -20.55 -8.20 -15.30
N ALA A 60 -20.15 -9.48 -15.44
CA ALA A 60 -19.61 -10.26 -14.35
C ALA A 60 -18.19 -9.80 -13.96
N LEU A 61 -17.35 -9.45 -14.94
CA LEU A 61 -16.02 -8.90 -14.68
C LEU A 61 -16.09 -7.57 -13.91
N THR A 62 -17.00 -6.67 -14.32
CA THR A 62 -17.20 -5.39 -13.62
C THR A 62 -17.64 -5.58 -12.18
N ALA A 63 -18.54 -6.54 -11.91
CA ALA A 63 -18.95 -6.87 -10.55
C ALA A 63 -17.85 -7.58 -9.74
N LEU A 64 -17.01 -8.39 -10.39
CA LEU A 64 -15.95 -9.18 -9.76
C LEU A 64 -14.75 -8.33 -9.35
N LEU A 65 -14.42 -7.30 -10.13
CA LEU A 65 -13.24 -6.45 -9.92
C LEU A 65 -13.08 -5.92 -8.48
N PRO A 66 -14.07 -5.23 -7.86
CA PRO A 66 -13.90 -4.71 -6.51
C PRO A 66 -13.71 -5.81 -5.46
N VAL A 67 -14.33 -6.98 -5.65
CA VAL A 67 -14.19 -8.13 -4.75
C VAL A 67 -12.76 -8.68 -4.81
N VAL A 68 -12.23 -8.88 -6.02
CA VAL A 68 -10.87 -9.37 -6.22
C VAL A 68 -9.84 -8.37 -5.70
N ALA A 69 -10.04 -7.08 -5.94
CA ALA A 69 -9.17 -6.02 -5.42
C ALA A 69 -9.12 -6.03 -3.89
N LEU A 70 -10.29 -6.10 -3.23
CA LEU A 70 -10.37 -6.15 -1.77
C LEU A 70 -9.69 -7.40 -1.20
N VAL A 71 -9.95 -8.57 -1.78
CA VAL A 71 -9.33 -9.84 -1.36
C VAL A 71 -7.82 -9.78 -1.54
N ALA A 72 -7.33 -9.29 -2.68
CA ALA A 72 -5.91 -9.15 -2.95
C ALA A 72 -5.22 -8.23 -1.93
N VAL A 73 -5.83 -7.09 -1.61
CA VAL A 73 -5.35 -6.17 -0.57
C VAL A 73 -5.27 -6.88 0.78
N ILE A 74 -6.33 -7.57 1.20
CA ILE A 74 -6.38 -8.26 2.50
C ILE A 74 -5.32 -9.36 2.57
N VAL A 75 -5.21 -10.21 1.55
CA VAL A 75 -4.30 -11.36 1.53
C VAL A 75 -2.84 -10.90 1.51
N ILE A 76 -2.48 -9.99 0.60
CA ILE A 76 -1.10 -9.53 0.44
C ILE A 76 -0.65 -8.66 1.62
N ASN A 77 -1.58 -7.88 2.18
CA ASN A 77 -1.27 -7.08 3.36
C ASN A 77 -1.39 -7.83 4.70
N ARG A 78 -1.68 -9.14 4.67
CA ARG A 78 -1.87 -10.00 5.86
C ARG A 78 -2.94 -9.44 6.82
N GLY A 79 -4.07 -8.99 6.27
CA GLY A 79 -5.19 -8.43 7.03
C GLY A 79 -5.05 -6.96 7.42
N LYS A 80 -3.93 -6.30 7.10
CA LYS A 80 -3.79 -4.86 7.30
C LYS A 80 -4.34 -4.11 6.08
N VAL A 81 -5.48 -3.45 6.22
CA VAL A 81 -5.95 -2.52 5.18
C VAL A 81 -5.13 -1.23 5.29
N PRO A 82 -4.47 -0.77 4.21
CA PRO A 82 -3.70 0.47 4.26
C PRO A 82 -4.63 1.65 4.59
N SER A 83 -4.15 2.50 5.48
CA SER A 83 -4.81 3.74 5.87
C SER A 83 -4.84 4.74 4.71
N PRO A 84 -5.80 5.69 4.69
CA PRO A 84 -5.84 6.73 3.68
C PRO A 84 -4.54 7.55 3.57
N SER A 85 -3.82 7.73 4.68
CA SER A 85 -2.53 8.43 4.72
C SER A 85 -1.42 7.66 4.01
N GLU A 86 -1.35 6.33 4.21
CA GLU A 86 -0.39 5.47 3.49
C GLU A 86 -0.67 5.48 1.97
N LEU A 87 -1.96 5.60 1.58
CA LEU A 87 -2.32 5.74 0.17
C LEU A 87 -1.91 7.10 -0.42
N THR A 88 -2.00 8.19 0.35
CA THR A 88 -1.55 9.51 -0.14
C THR A 88 -0.04 9.63 -0.24
N ASP A 89 0.70 9.07 0.71
CA ASP A 89 2.17 9.07 0.69
C ASP A 89 2.72 8.25 -0.49
N LEU A 90 1.98 7.22 -0.93
CA LEU A 90 2.32 6.45 -2.13
C LEU A 90 2.21 7.29 -3.42
N VAL A 91 1.22 8.19 -3.50
CA VAL A 91 0.94 8.99 -4.71
C VAL A 91 1.77 10.26 -4.75
N ILE A 92 2.06 10.85 -3.59
CA ILE A 92 2.85 12.07 -3.44
C ILE A 92 4.05 11.75 -2.54
N PRO A 93 5.14 11.20 -3.11
CA PRO A 93 6.37 11.02 -2.34
C PRO A 93 6.88 12.42 -1.96
N ARG A 94 6.93 12.71 -0.66
CA ARG A 94 7.53 13.94 -0.11
C ARG A 94 9.01 13.75 0.20
#